data_AF-A0A1C5AQY3-F1
#
_entry.id   AF-A0A1C5AQY3-F1
#
_cell.length_a   1.000
_cell.length_b   1.000
_cell.length_c   1.000
_cell.angle_alpha   90.00
_cell.angle_beta   90.00
_cell.angle_gamma   90.00
#
_symmetry.space_group_name_H-M   'P 1'
#
loop_
_entity.id
_entity.type
_entity.pdbx_description
1 polymer ?
#
loop_
_entity_poly.entity_id
_entity_poly.type
_entity_poly.pdbx_seq_one_letter_code
_entity_poly.pdbx_strand_id
1 'polypeptide(L)'
;MSVTDRASGPASARTGLRVTYGGVVHPAEELARGAAYELFSAEAAPGFERAPRPGSTWPWRRFVHVTEVTEVRGGGTPVEEPEAALLMPVHRDRGWSYVHQLSQQPTAAGDPTVAAVRGSAVLRRGTRMVKVLSARQLAGYVRGWLPHGFCYREHDVAHLRTPAALAVLRGDGTSGDGTDIGYALRWRAADPGDYDVPVGEAHRGLLGLPPRERLGPPVLGTGFVPSSAQLIPEFVTRDFADLPMPANAALLAYTAEGAEVVLYSYQAEQRGWLRMVGPQWRHLLAAVPGLSPDQEYVPTGEVPRSTQLVGRYAGGEYEAVADLPGGFRVLAMTRAARYPVDQVARRLRYVRWRGVPCLVLREEGGWLRLRLRRPDPDAVRDTGAQCHERGVYETWAPAAEVTDDQVVDLPYAL
;
A
#
# COMPACT_ATOMS: atom_id res chain seq x y z
N MET A 1 -23.26 -0.98 -0.81
CA MET A 1 -22.45 -1.96 -0.06
C MET A 1 -22.73 -3.32 -0.65
N SER A 2 -21.86 -3.82 -1.54
CA SER A 2 -21.84 -5.24 -1.85
C SER A 2 -20.89 -5.85 -0.83
N VAL A 3 -21.46 -6.42 0.23
CA VAL A 3 -20.76 -7.43 1.02
C VAL A 3 -20.55 -8.56 0.04
N THR A 4 -19.32 -8.80 -0.41
CA THR A 4 -18.99 -10.09 -1.00
C THR A 4 -19.21 -11.10 0.10
N ASP A 5 -20.36 -11.74 0.02
CA ASP A 5 -20.77 -12.81 0.89
C ASP A 5 -19.75 -13.94 0.72
N ARG A 6 -18.83 -14.07 1.67
CA ARG A 6 -17.89 -15.19 1.65
C ARG A 6 -18.65 -16.39 2.20
N ALA A 7 -19.37 -17.06 1.31
CA ALA A 7 -20.12 -18.27 1.61
C ALA A 7 -19.22 -19.32 2.27
N SER A 8 -19.46 -19.57 3.55
CA SER A 8 -18.93 -20.67 4.34
C SER A 8 -19.36 -22.01 3.74
N GLY A 9 -18.42 -22.76 3.14
CA GLY A 9 -18.66 -24.08 2.54
C GLY A 9 -17.35 -24.85 2.33
N PRO A 10 -17.38 -26.20 2.19
CA PRO A 10 -16.20 -27.06 2.14
C PRO A 10 -15.36 -26.85 0.86
N ALA A 11 -14.03 -26.93 0.99
CA ALA A 11 -13.04 -26.63 -0.06
C ALA A 11 -13.18 -27.47 -1.36
N SER A 12 -13.71 -28.68 -1.26
CA SER A 12 -13.93 -29.59 -2.40
C SER A 12 -14.97 -29.07 -3.42
N ALA A 13 -15.92 -28.24 -2.99
CA ALA A 13 -16.97 -27.68 -3.86
C ALA A 13 -16.58 -26.35 -4.53
N ARG A 14 -15.37 -25.81 -4.28
CA ARG A 14 -14.99 -24.41 -4.62
C ARG A 14 -14.20 -24.23 -5.91
N THR A 15 -13.65 -25.27 -6.53
CA THR A 15 -12.71 -25.08 -7.66
C THR A 15 -13.35 -25.39 -9.03
N GLY A 16 -14.38 -24.61 -9.38
CA GLY A 16 -14.82 -24.49 -10.79
C GLY A 16 -13.80 -23.76 -11.66
N LEU A 17 -12.95 -22.94 -11.03
CA LEU A 17 -11.86 -22.20 -11.67
C LEU A 17 -10.65 -23.11 -11.91
N ARG A 18 -10.13 -23.08 -13.13
CA ARG A 18 -8.89 -23.76 -13.52
C ARG A 18 -7.91 -22.77 -14.15
N VAL A 19 -6.64 -22.90 -13.80
CA VAL A 19 -5.58 -21.98 -14.20
C VAL A 19 -4.42 -22.78 -14.80
N THR A 20 -3.96 -22.39 -15.98
CA THR A 20 -2.77 -22.97 -16.61
C THR A 20 -1.52 -22.25 -16.15
N TYR A 21 -0.64 -22.96 -15.44
CA TYR A 21 0.63 -22.47 -14.93
C TYR A 21 1.73 -23.48 -15.29
N GLY A 22 2.84 -22.99 -15.88
CA GLY A 22 3.92 -23.88 -16.32
C GLY A 22 3.48 -24.95 -17.32
N GLY A 23 2.44 -24.69 -18.12
CA GLY A 23 1.86 -25.64 -19.07
C GLY A 23 0.94 -26.70 -18.45
N VAL A 24 0.73 -26.67 -17.13
CA VAL A 24 -0.14 -27.62 -16.41
C VAL A 24 -1.39 -26.90 -15.92
N VAL A 25 -2.54 -27.56 -16.02
CA VAL A 25 -3.82 -27.03 -15.55
C VAL A 25 -4.03 -27.41 -14.09
N HIS A 26 -4.16 -26.40 -13.23
CA HIS A 26 -4.41 -26.56 -11.80
C HIS A 26 -5.83 -26.10 -11.43
N PRO A 27 -6.52 -26.79 -10.49
CA PRO A 27 -7.64 -26.18 -9.78
C PRO A 27 -7.14 -24.95 -9.00
N ALA A 28 -7.92 -23.88 -8.95
CA ALA A 28 -7.49 -22.63 -8.35
C ALA A 28 -8.58 -21.85 -7.62
N GLU A 29 -8.18 -20.95 -6.74
CA GLU A 29 -9.00 -19.87 -6.19
C GLU A 29 -8.49 -18.51 -6.70
N GLU A 30 -9.41 -17.62 -7.07
CA GLU A 30 -9.07 -16.27 -7.51
C GLU A 30 -8.75 -15.37 -6.32
N LEU A 31 -7.71 -14.54 -6.45
CA LEU A 31 -7.29 -13.56 -5.46
C LEU A 31 -7.30 -12.15 -6.05
N ALA A 32 -7.71 -11.19 -5.24
CA ALA A 32 -7.68 -9.76 -5.56
C ALA A 32 -8.26 -9.40 -6.95
N ARG A 33 -9.43 -9.98 -7.29
CA ARG A 33 -10.13 -9.77 -8.57
C ARG A 33 -9.27 -10.16 -9.79
N GLY A 34 -8.66 -11.34 -9.74
CA GLY A 34 -7.89 -11.90 -10.85
C GLY A 34 -6.47 -11.37 -10.98
N ALA A 35 -5.96 -10.61 -9.99
CA ALA A 35 -4.56 -10.20 -9.99
C ALA A 35 -3.60 -11.33 -9.60
N ALA A 36 -4.09 -12.33 -8.85
CA ALA A 36 -3.35 -13.52 -8.49
C ALA A 36 -4.27 -14.72 -8.32
N TYR A 37 -3.67 -15.90 -8.19
CA TYR A 37 -4.38 -17.17 -8.00
C TYR A 37 -3.69 -18.02 -6.94
N GLU A 38 -4.48 -18.70 -6.11
CA GLU A 38 -4.02 -19.83 -5.30
C GLU A 38 -4.26 -21.11 -6.09
N LEU A 39 -3.17 -21.74 -6.56
CA LEU A 39 -3.19 -23.01 -7.28
C LEU A 39 -3.15 -24.17 -6.30
N PHE A 40 -3.81 -25.28 -6.62
CA PHE A 40 -3.79 -26.49 -5.82
C PHE A 40 -3.25 -27.69 -6.61
N SER A 41 -2.62 -28.63 -5.92
CA SER A 41 -2.09 -29.87 -6.50
C SER A 41 -2.25 -31.05 -5.54
N ALA A 42 -2.45 -32.24 -6.10
CA ALA A 42 -2.52 -33.50 -5.34
C ALA A 42 -1.10 -33.98 -4.99
N GLU A 43 -0.14 -33.67 -5.85
CA GLU A 43 1.25 -34.09 -5.78
C GLU A 43 2.18 -32.92 -5.50
N ALA A 44 3.34 -33.22 -4.95
CA ALA A 44 4.40 -32.24 -4.77
C ALA A 44 4.89 -31.74 -6.13
N ALA A 45 5.03 -30.43 -6.28
CA ALA A 45 5.55 -29.80 -7.49
C ALA A 45 6.52 -28.68 -7.12
N PRO A 46 7.46 -28.31 -8.01
CA PRO A 46 8.40 -27.22 -7.75
C PRO A 46 7.69 -25.93 -7.35
N GLY A 47 8.06 -25.39 -6.19
CA GLY A 47 7.48 -24.16 -5.67
C GLY A 47 6.07 -24.28 -5.11
N PHE A 48 5.51 -25.49 -5.00
CA PHE A 48 4.30 -25.74 -4.23
C PHE A 48 4.67 -26.10 -2.78
N GLU A 49 3.93 -25.54 -1.84
CA GLU A 49 4.10 -25.75 -0.41
C GLU A 49 3.01 -26.67 0.12
N ARG A 50 3.37 -27.49 1.13
CA ARG A 50 2.42 -28.40 1.77
C ARG A 50 1.49 -27.61 2.70
N ALA A 51 0.20 -27.61 2.40
CA ALA A 51 -0.85 -26.93 3.16
C ALA A 51 -2.13 -27.79 3.21
N PRO A 52 -2.15 -28.86 4.02
CA PRO A 52 -3.31 -29.74 4.12
C PRO A 52 -4.51 -28.98 4.72
N ARG A 53 -5.64 -28.99 4.02
CA ARG A 53 -6.91 -28.44 4.51
C ARG A 53 -7.85 -29.58 4.92
N PRO A 54 -8.57 -29.49 6.05
CA PRO A 54 -9.55 -30.51 6.42
C PRO A 54 -10.55 -30.77 5.28
N GLY A 55 -10.65 -32.03 4.85
CA GLY A 55 -11.56 -32.45 3.78
C GLY A 55 -11.15 -32.06 2.35
N SER A 56 -9.92 -31.58 2.12
CA SER A 56 -9.38 -31.32 0.78
C SER A 56 -8.54 -32.50 0.27
N THR A 57 -8.71 -32.85 -1.00
CA THR A 57 -7.84 -33.82 -1.72
C THR A 57 -6.56 -33.17 -2.25
N TRP A 58 -6.38 -31.87 -2.05
CA TRP A 58 -5.24 -31.10 -2.56
C TRP A 58 -4.38 -30.61 -1.39
N PRO A 59 -3.32 -31.36 -1.00
CA PRO A 59 -2.48 -30.99 0.13
C PRO A 59 -1.35 -30.03 -0.24
N TRP A 60 -1.19 -29.70 -1.53
CA TRP A 60 -0.16 -28.80 -2.03
C TRP A 60 -0.79 -27.57 -2.66
N ARG A 61 -0.14 -26.42 -2.50
CA ARG A 61 -0.59 -25.17 -3.11
C ARG A 61 0.53 -24.23 -3.51
N ARG A 62 0.21 -23.23 -4.33
CA ARG A 62 1.12 -22.15 -4.70
C ARG A 62 0.33 -20.87 -4.99
N PHE A 63 0.83 -19.73 -4.54
CA PHE A 63 0.32 -18.44 -4.99
C PHE A 63 1.11 -17.96 -6.19
N VAL A 64 0.41 -17.53 -7.25
CA VAL A 64 1.03 -17.04 -8.49
C VAL A 64 0.40 -15.72 -8.91
N HIS A 65 1.20 -14.81 -9.46
CA HIS A 65 0.70 -13.58 -10.04
C HIS A 65 0.04 -13.86 -11.41
N VAL A 66 -0.92 -13.04 -11.83
CA VAL A 66 -1.64 -13.23 -13.11
C VAL A 66 -0.70 -13.23 -14.33
N THR A 67 0.44 -12.54 -14.26
CA THR A 67 1.45 -12.52 -15.33
C THR A 67 2.18 -13.84 -15.52
N GLU A 68 2.12 -14.74 -14.54
CA GLU A 68 2.71 -16.09 -14.61
C GLU A 68 1.71 -17.13 -15.17
N VAL A 69 0.45 -16.73 -15.37
CA VAL A 69 -0.64 -17.58 -15.83
C VAL A 69 -0.84 -17.39 -17.32
N THR A 70 -0.98 -18.50 -18.06
CA THR A 70 -1.21 -18.45 -19.51
C THR A 70 -2.68 -18.54 -19.90
N GLU A 71 -3.51 -19.16 -19.05
CA GLU A 71 -4.94 -19.34 -19.34
C GLU A 71 -5.75 -19.49 -18.05
N VAL A 72 -6.94 -18.91 -18.02
CA VAL A 72 -7.91 -19.01 -16.92
C VAL A 72 -9.24 -19.49 -17.47
N ARG A 73 -9.79 -20.58 -16.92
CA ARG A 73 -11.07 -21.18 -17.31
C ARG A 73 -12.03 -21.22 -16.13
N GLY A 74 -13.31 -20.91 -16.38
CA GLY A 74 -14.34 -20.93 -15.34
C GLY A 74 -14.36 -19.71 -14.42
N GLY A 75 -13.68 -18.62 -14.79
CA GLY A 75 -13.76 -17.34 -14.09
C GLY A 75 -15.08 -16.61 -14.37
N GLY A 76 -15.54 -15.83 -13.41
CA GLY A 76 -16.69 -14.94 -13.59
C GLY A 76 -16.34 -13.70 -14.40
N THR A 77 -17.34 -12.97 -14.86
CA THR A 77 -17.14 -11.68 -15.53
C THR A 77 -16.57 -10.66 -14.52
N PRO A 78 -15.48 -9.95 -14.83
CA PRO A 78 -14.94 -8.91 -13.95
C PRO A 78 -15.97 -7.83 -13.65
N VAL A 79 -16.09 -7.46 -12.37
CA VAL A 79 -17.04 -6.42 -11.89
C VAL A 79 -16.42 -5.01 -11.94
N GLU A 80 -15.08 -4.92 -11.96
CA GLU A 80 -14.32 -3.68 -12.09
C GLU A 80 -13.35 -3.80 -13.27
N GLU A 81 -12.95 -2.65 -13.85
CA GLU A 81 -11.90 -2.63 -14.86
C GLU A 81 -10.61 -3.25 -14.31
N PRO A 82 -9.95 -4.15 -15.06
CA PRO A 82 -8.71 -4.74 -14.61
C PRO A 82 -7.61 -3.69 -14.54
N GLU A 83 -6.78 -3.79 -13.51
CA GLU A 83 -5.56 -2.98 -13.40
C GLU A 83 -4.59 -3.33 -14.54
N ALA A 84 -3.83 -2.33 -14.99
CA ALA A 84 -2.86 -2.54 -16.06
C ALA A 84 -1.70 -3.41 -15.58
N ALA A 85 -1.54 -4.58 -16.21
CA ALA A 85 -0.42 -5.48 -16.01
C ALA A 85 0.89 -4.86 -16.49
N LEU A 86 2.02 -5.40 -16.00
CA LEU A 86 3.33 -5.05 -16.51
C LEU A 86 3.47 -5.46 -17.98
N LEU A 87 3.96 -4.52 -18.79
CA LEU A 87 4.22 -4.74 -20.21
C LEU A 87 5.74 -4.73 -20.45
N MET A 88 6.23 -5.77 -21.10
CA MET A 88 7.63 -5.85 -21.54
C MET A 88 7.71 -5.55 -23.04
N PRO A 89 8.62 -4.66 -23.50
CA PRO A 89 8.89 -4.50 -24.92
C PRO A 89 9.27 -5.84 -25.56
N VAL A 90 8.69 -6.13 -26.73
CA VAL A 90 8.91 -7.41 -27.42
C VAL A 90 10.38 -7.49 -27.86
N HIS A 91 11.07 -8.54 -27.42
CA HIS A 91 12.44 -8.84 -27.80
C HIS A 91 12.64 -10.35 -27.90
N ARG A 92 13.42 -10.82 -28.87
CA ARG A 92 13.62 -12.27 -29.10
C ARG A 92 14.44 -12.95 -28.01
N ASP A 93 15.47 -12.26 -27.51
CA ASP A 93 16.43 -12.84 -26.55
C ASP A 93 16.27 -12.33 -25.10
N ARG A 94 15.28 -11.48 -24.82
CA ARG A 94 15.09 -10.87 -23.49
C ARG A 94 13.72 -11.24 -22.95
N GLY A 95 13.70 -11.97 -21.85
CA GLY A 95 12.49 -12.36 -21.11
C GLY A 95 12.38 -11.67 -19.75
N TRP A 96 11.33 -12.01 -19.01
CA TRP A 96 11.07 -11.47 -17.66
C TRP A 96 12.24 -11.69 -16.69
N SER A 97 12.97 -12.80 -16.78
CA SER A 97 14.15 -13.06 -15.95
C SER A 97 15.27 -12.05 -16.20
N TYR A 98 15.47 -11.61 -17.45
CA TYR A 98 16.44 -10.57 -17.79
C TYR A 98 16.01 -9.22 -17.20
N VAL A 99 14.74 -8.84 -17.37
CA VAL A 99 14.19 -7.59 -16.81
C VAL A 99 14.31 -7.58 -15.30
N HIS A 100 14.00 -8.70 -14.63
CA HIS A 100 14.17 -8.84 -13.19
C HIS A 100 15.63 -8.64 -12.78
N GLN A 101 16.58 -9.37 -13.38
CA GLN A 101 18.00 -9.20 -13.04
C GLN A 101 18.48 -7.76 -13.24
N LEU A 102 18.03 -7.11 -14.31
CA LEU A 102 18.38 -5.73 -14.63
C LEU A 102 17.75 -4.75 -13.62
N SER A 103 16.50 -4.95 -13.22
CA SER A 103 15.82 -4.09 -12.23
C SER A 103 16.44 -4.16 -10.84
N GLN A 104 17.15 -5.24 -10.52
CA GLN A 104 17.87 -5.43 -9.26
C GLN A 104 19.24 -4.72 -9.23
N GLN A 105 19.68 -4.08 -10.32
CA GLN A 105 20.97 -3.40 -10.40
C GLN A 105 20.79 -1.88 -10.31
N PRO A 106 21.34 -1.20 -9.27
CA PRO A 106 21.29 0.26 -9.19
C PRO A 106 21.91 0.98 -10.40
N THR A 107 22.92 0.37 -11.03
CA THR A 107 23.55 0.89 -12.25
C THR A 107 22.66 0.88 -13.48
N ALA A 108 21.55 0.11 -13.45
CA ALA A 108 20.54 0.11 -14.50
C ALA A 108 19.47 1.19 -14.30
N ALA A 109 19.63 2.09 -13.31
CA ALA A 109 18.77 3.26 -13.17
C ALA A 109 18.86 4.12 -14.44
N GLY A 110 17.74 4.24 -15.15
CA GLY A 110 17.67 4.93 -16.45
C GLY A 110 17.84 4.02 -17.68
N ASP A 111 18.03 2.71 -17.51
CA ASP A 111 17.97 1.77 -18.63
C ASP A 111 16.59 1.86 -19.32
N PRO A 112 16.52 2.04 -20.65
CA PRO A 112 15.26 2.21 -21.37
C PRO A 112 14.30 1.02 -21.24
N THR A 113 14.82 -0.21 -21.10
CA THR A 113 14.01 -1.41 -20.92
C THR A 113 13.34 -1.38 -19.56
N VAL A 114 14.12 -1.14 -18.50
CA VAL A 114 13.59 -1.04 -17.12
C VAL A 114 12.60 0.11 -17.01
N ALA A 115 12.93 1.26 -17.60
CA ALA A 115 12.05 2.43 -17.62
C ALA A 115 10.72 2.14 -18.35
N ALA A 116 10.76 1.45 -19.50
CA ALA A 116 9.56 1.08 -20.24
C ALA A 116 8.68 0.10 -19.46
N VAL A 117 9.26 -0.96 -18.88
CA VAL A 117 8.52 -1.91 -18.04
C VAL A 117 7.94 -1.18 -16.83
N ARG A 118 8.73 -0.35 -16.15
CA ARG A 118 8.23 0.41 -15.00
C ARG A 118 7.10 1.36 -15.39
N GLY A 119 7.19 2.00 -16.55
CA GLY A 119 6.19 2.94 -17.07
C GLY A 119 4.82 2.31 -17.34
N SER A 120 4.76 0.99 -17.57
CA SER A 120 3.48 0.28 -17.74
C SER A 120 2.69 0.09 -16.43
N ALA A 121 3.35 0.16 -15.28
CA ALA A 121 2.69 0.13 -13.97
C ALA A 121 2.12 1.51 -13.63
N VAL A 122 0.97 1.80 -14.22
CA VAL A 122 0.26 3.08 -14.11
C VAL A 122 -0.71 3.05 -12.94
N LEU A 123 -0.88 4.21 -12.29
CA LEU A 123 -1.92 4.47 -11.31
C LEU A 123 -3.06 5.26 -11.95
N ARG A 124 -4.27 4.96 -11.51
CA ARG A 124 -5.48 5.72 -11.84
C ARG A 124 -6.19 6.11 -10.55
N ARG A 125 -7.12 7.06 -10.66
CA ARG A 125 -8.08 7.28 -9.57
C ARG A 125 -8.79 5.98 -9.26
N GLY A 126 -8.84 5.62 -7.98
CA GLY A 126 -9.48 4.40 -7.52
C GLY A 126 -8.58 3.17 -7.51
N THR A 127 -7.35 3.25 -8.06
CA THR A 127 -6.39 2.14 -8.00
C THR A 127 -6.20 1.70 -6.55
N ARG A 128 -6.33 0.40 -6.29
CA ARG A 128 -6.16 -0.14 -4.94
C ARG A 128 -4.68 -0.16 -4.59
N MET A 129 -4.32 0.60 -3.58
CA MET A 129 -2.97 0.70 -3.04
C MET A 129 -2.88 -0.11 -1.75
N VAL A 130 -1.69 -0.64 -1.49
CA VAL A 130 -1.36 -1.43 -0.31
C VAL A 130 -0.03 -0.95 0.27
N LYS A 131 0.05 -0.90 1.60
CA LYS A 131 1.28 -0.74 2.36
C LYS A 131 1.38 -1.88 3.37
N VAL A 132 2.48 -2.62 3.35
CA VAL A 132 2.76 -3.66 4.35
C VAL A 132 3.22 -3.00 5.64
N LEU A 133 2.70 -3.47 6.77
CA LEU A 133 2.86 -2.88 8.08
C LEU A 133 3.43 -3.90 9.08
N SER A 134 4.22 -3.43 10.03
CA SER A 134 4.39 -4.14 11.30
C SER A 134 3.21 -3.93 12.25
N ALA A 135 3.16 -4.71 13.33
CA ALA A 135 2.18 -4.53 14.40
C ALA A 135 2.21 -3.11 15.00
N ARG A 136 3.41 -2.53 15.14
CA ARG A 136 3.59 -1.15 15.62
C ARG A 136 3.00 -0.14 14.64
N GLN A 137 3.27 -0.30 13.35
CA GLN A 137 2.72 0.61 12.34
C GLN A 137 1.20 0.48 12.26
N LEU A 138 0.65 -0.76 12.30
CA LEU A 138 -0.79 -0.98 12.39
C LEU A 138 -1.40 -0.21 13.57
N ALA A 139 -0.76 -0.27 14.75
CA ALA A 139 -1.19 0.46 15.92
C ALA A 139 -1.15 1.99 15.73
N GLY A 140 -0.22 2.50 14.92
CA GLY A 140 -0.16 3.91 14.49
C GLY A 140 -1.33 4.29 13.59
N TYR A 141 -1.64 3.48 12.58
CA TYR A 141 -2.78 3.70 11.67
C TYR A 141 -4.13 3.65 12.38
N VAL A 142 -4.30 2.72 13.31
CA VAL A 142 -5.48 2.65 14.17
C VAL A 142 -5.68 3.94 14.98
N ARG A 143 -4.58 4.62 15.35
CA ARG A 143 -4.56 5.90 16.08
C ARG A 143 -4.47 7.14 15.18
N GLY A 144 -4.74 7.00 13.89
CA GLY A 144 -4.88 8.14 12.99
C GLY A 144 -3.65 8.49 12.15
N TRP A 145 -2.63 7.63 12.07
CA TRP A 145 -1.65 7.77 11.00
C TRP A 145 -2.32 7.69 9.63
N LEU A 146 -1.82 8.50 8.70
CA LEU A 146 -2.31 8.60 7.34
C LEU A 146 -1.38 7.85 6.39
N PRO A 147 -1.88 7.34 5.23
CA PRO A 147 -1.02 6.66 4.26
C PRO A 147 0.14 7.57 3.82
N HIS A 148 1.38 7.07 3.88
CA HIS A 148 2.57 7.79 3.45
C HIS A 148 3.69 6.84 3.04
N GLY A 149 4.73 7.40 2.42
CA GLY A 149 5.96 6.69 2.09
C GLY A 149 5.76 5.63 1.00
N PHE A 150 6.54 4.56 1.07
CA PHE A 150 6.49 3.48 0.08
C PHE A 150 5.16 2.70 0.13
N CYS A 151 4.61 2.42 -1.04
CA CYS A 151 3.39 1.66 -1.24
C CYS A 151 3.39 0.96 -2.61
N TYR A 152 2.41 0.08 -2.81
CA TYR A 152 2.31 -0.82 -3.96
C TYR A 152 0.89 -0.85 -4.49
N ARG A 153 0.69 -1.15 -5.77
CA ARG A 153 -0.64 -1.54 -6.25
C ARG A 153 -0.96 -2.92 -5.68
N GLU A 154 -2.18 -3.12 -5.20
CA GLU A 154 -2.64 -4.43 -4.75
C GLU A 154 -2.46 -5.48 -5.86
N HIS A 155 -2.66 -5.08 -7.12
CA HIS A 155 -2.45 -5.93 -8.28
C HIS A 155 -1.05 -6.57 -8.27
N ASP A 156 0.00 -5.76 -8.12
CA ASP A 156 1.40 -6.19 -8.26
C ASP A 156 1.88 -7.08 -7.10
N VAL A 157 1.14 -7.13 -5.99
CA VAL A 157 1.52 -7.84 -4.76
C VAL A 157 0.48 -8.88 -4.35
N ALA A 158 -0.53 -9.12 -5.18
CA ALA A 158 -1.68 -9.97 -4.85
C ALA A 158 -1.31 -11.43 -4.53
N HIS A 159 -0.21 -11.94 -5.07
CA HIS A 159 0.32 -13.28 -4.82
C HIS A 159 1.16 -13.39 -3.55
N LEU A 160 1.57 -12.26 -2.95
CA LEU A 160 2.28 -12.24 -1.67
C LEU A 160 1.29 -12.40 -0.52
N ARG A 161 0.96 -13.65 -0.21
CA ARG A 161 -0.14 -13.97 0.71
C ARG A 161 0.31 -14.30 2.13
N THR A 162 1.55 -14.72 2.33
CA THR A 162 2.06 -15.11 3.65
C THR A 162 2.91 -14.00 4.28
N PRO A 163 3.07 -13.97 5.61
CA PRO A 163 3.97 -13.04 6.29
C PRO A 163 5.39 -13.08 5.73
N ALA A 164 5.90 -14.28 5.41
CA ALA A 164 7.21 -14.47 4.80
C ALA A 164 7.29 -13.88 3.38
N ALA A 165 6.27 -14.09 2.55
CA ALA A 165 6.22 -13.50 1.21
C ALA A 165 6.12 -11.97 1.25
N LEU A 166 5.38 -11.41 2.19
CA LEU A 166 5.22 -9.96 2.39
C LEU A 166 6.45 -9.29 2.99
N ALA A 167 7.39 -10.05 3.58
CA ALA A 167 8.58 -9.50 4.24
C ALA A 167 9.43 -8.64 3.30
N VAL A 168 9.47 -8.96 2.00
CA VAL A 168 10.19 -8.20 0.98
C VAL A 168 9.71 -6.75 0.84
N LEU A 169 8.48 -6.46 1.27
CA LEU A 169 7.84 -5.14 1.16
C LEU A 169 7.92 -4.30 2.44
N ARG A 170 8.44 -4.84 3.54
CA ARG A 170 8.49 -4.15 4.84
C ARG A 170 9.52 -3.02 4.82
N GLY A 171 9.16 -1.89 5.42
CA GLY A 171 9.97 -0.67 5.42
C GLY A 171 10.53 -0.23 6.77
N ASP A 172 10.15 -0.87 7.89
CA ASP A 172 10.45 -0.36 9.24
C ASP A 172 11.70 -0.97 9.88
N GLY A 173 12.46 -1.78 9.14
CA GLY A 173 13.70 -2.41 9.61
C GLY A 173 13.48 -3.54 10.61
N THR A 174 12.23 -3.92 10.92
CA THR A 174 11.93 -5.07 11.77
C THR A 174 12.32 -6.36 11.04
N SER A 175 13.47 -6.89 11.42
CA SER A 175 13.99 -8.16 10.90
C SER A 175 13.50 -9.27 11.84
N GLY A 176 12.64 -10.16 11.35
CA GLY A 176 12.39 -11.42 12.05
C GLY A 176 11.59 -11.34 13.35
N ASP A 177 10.64 -10.42 13.48
CA ASP A 177 9.52 -10.66 14.39
C ASP A 177 8.84 -11.92 13.88
N GLY A 178 9.12 -13.06 14.51
CA GLY A 178 8.62 -14.40 14.20
C GLY A 178 7.11 -14.54 14.39
N THR A 179 6.36 -13.49 14.06
CA THR A 179 4.92 -13.45 14.04
C THR A 179 4.44 -14.12 12.76
N ASP A 180 3.59 -15.13 12.92
CA ASP A 180 2.86 -15.80 11.84
C ASP A 180 1.79 -14.90 11.17
N ILE A 181 1.90 -13.57 11.35
CA ILE A 181 0.93 -12.58 10.90
C ILE A 181 1.67 -11.44 10.18
N GLY A 182 1.24 -11.14 8.95
CA GLY A 182 1.60 -9.93 8.22
C GLY A 182 0.44 -8.94 8.27
N TYR A 183 0.71 -7.66 8.47
CA TYR A 183 -0.34 -6.63 8.44
C TYR A 183 -0.22 -5.76 7.19
N ALA A 184 -1.33 -5.16 6.78
CA ALA A 184 -1.32 -4.18 5.70
C ALA A 184 -2.42 -3.13 5.86
N LEU A 185 -2.19 -1.94 5.31
CA LEU A 185 -3.22 -0.97 4.98
C LEU A 185 -3.54 -1.10 3.49
N ARG A 186 -4.82 -1.19 3.14
CA ARG A 186 -5.32 -1.11 1.76
C ARG A 186 -6.24 0.08 1.61
N TRP A 187 -6.06 0.87 0.56
CA TRP A 187 -6.91 2.03 0.26
C TRP A 187 -7.06 2.21 -1.24
N ARG A 188 -7.91 3.14 -1.68
CA ARG A 188 -8.00 3.55 -3.08
C ARG A 188 -7.30 4.89 -3.28
N ALA A 189 -6.47 5.00 -4.31
CA ALA A 189 -5.79 6.23 -4.67
C ALA A 189 -6.80 7.34 -5.04
N ALA A 190 -6.78 8.46 -4.31
CA ALA A 190 -7.63 9.61 -4.58
C ALA A 190 -7.29 10.24 -5.94
N ASP A 191 -5.99 10.46 -6.17
CA ASP A 191 -5.44 10.96 -7.41
C ASP A 191 -4.11 10.27 -7.73
N PRO A 192 -3.82 9.89 -8.99
CA PRO A 192 -2.52 9.34 -9.35
C PRO A 192 -1.38 10.35 -9.13
N GLY A 193 -1.65 11.66 -9.13
CA GLY A 193 -0.71 12.71 -8.77
C GLY A 193 -0.30 12.72 -7.30
N ASP A 194 -0.90 11.91 -6.44
CA ASP A 194 -0.44 11.74 -5.06
C ASP A 194 0.79 10.84 -4.93
N TYR A 195 1.27 10.26 -6.04
CA TYR A 195 2.33 9.27 -6.05
C TYR A 195 3.43 9.63 -7.04
N ASP A 196 4.66 9.27 -6.68
CA ASP A 196 5.81 9.29 -7.56
C ASP A 196 6.40 7.88 -7.68
N VAL A 197 7.21 7.68 -8.72
CA VAL A 197 8.07 6.51 -8.84
C VAL A 197 9.45 6.89 -8.30
N PRO A 198 10.08 6.09 -7.42
CA PRO A 198 11.36 6.41 -6.79
C PRO A 198 12.54 6.20 -7.77
N VAL A 199 12.54 6.97 -8.86
CA VAL A 199 13.57 7.01 -9.90
C VAL A 199 14.03 8.45 -10.15
N GLY A 200 15.16 8.60 -10.84
CA GLY A 200 15.67 9.89 -11.32
C GLY A 200 16.23 10.81 -10.24
N GLU A 201 16.57 12.04 -10.66
CA GLU A 201 17.25 13.05 -9.83
C GLU A 201 16.52 13.32 -8.51
N ALA A 202 15.19 13.40 -8.57
CA ALA A 202 14.35 13.76 -7.44
C ALA A 202 14.39 12.73 -6.29
N HIS A 203 14.93 11.53 -6.53
CA HIS A 203 15.06 10.46 -5.54
C HIS A 203 16.52 9.98 -5.37
N ARG A 204 17.49 10.59 -6.07
CA ARG A 204 18.91 10.18 -6.00
C ARG A 204 19.46 10.25 -4.58
N GLY A 205 18.99 11.20 -3.76
CA GLY A 205 19.35 11.31 -2.35
C GLY A 205 19.16 10.01 -1.56
N LEU A 206 18.09 9.26 -1.85
CA LEU A 206 17.78 8.00 -1.18
C LEU A 206 18.81 6.89 -1.47
N LEU A 207 19.40 6.91 -2.68
CA LEU A 207 20.44 5.95 -3.07
C LEU A 207 21.75 6.24 -2.34
N GLY A 208 22.01 7.51 -2.00
CA GLY A 208 23.20 7.95 -1.29
C GLY A 208 23.17 7.73 0.22
N LEU A 209 22.02 7.39 0.80
CA LEU A 209 21.88 7.22 2.25
C LEU A 209 22.58 5.93 2.73
N PRO A 210 23.54 6.04 3.66
CA PRO A 210 24.32 4.90 4.13
C PRO A 210 23.43 3.90 4.89
N PRO A 211 23.81 2.61 4.95
CA PRO A 211 23.02 1.59 5.65
C PRO A 211 22.65 1.94 7.09
N ARG A 212 23.53 2.64 7.82
CA ARG A 212 23.32 3.06 9.21
C ARG A 212 22.26 4.16 9.39
N GLU A 213 21.91 4.87 8.32
CA GLU A 213 20.93 5.97 8.35
C GLU A 213 19.57 5.57 7.77
N ARG A 214 19.41 4.33 7.29
CA ARG A 214 18.17 3.87 6.67
C ARG A 214 17.55 2.68 7.41
N LEU A 215 16.23 2.60 7.34
CA LEU A 215 15.45 1.42 7.72
C LEU A 215 14.93 0.70 6.47
N GLY A 216 14.89 -0.64 6.55
CA GLY A 216 14.42 -1.48 5.46
C GLY A 216 15.40 -1.62 4.28
N PRO A 217 14.95 -2.22 3.17
CA PRO A 217 15.79 -2.47 2.01
C PRO A 217 16.21 -1.17 1.29
N PRO A 218 17.36 -1.16 0.58
CA PRO A 218 17.82 0.02 -0.15
C PRO A 218 16.84 0.42 -1.25
N VAL A 219 16.89 1.69 -1.66
CA VAL A 219 16.22 2.16 -2.88
C VAL A 219 17.20 2.01 -4.03
N LEU A 220 16.82 1.28 -5.09
CA LEU A 220 17.73 1.00 -6.21
C LEU A 220 17.72 2.10 -7.27
N GLY A 221 16.69 2.95 -7.30
CA GLY A 221 16.51 3.96 -8.35
C GLY A 221 15.97 3.39 -9.67
N THR A 222 15.60 2.11 -9.71
CA THR A 222 14.99 1.42 -10.86
C THR A 222 13.46 1.42 -10.82
N GLY A 223 12.87 1.84 -9.69
CA GLY A 223 11.42 1.84 -9.47
C GLY A 223 10.83 0.47 -9.12
N PHE A 224 11.68 -0.51 -8.80
CA PHE A 224 11.29 -1.85 -8.36
C PHE A 224 11.86 -2.17 -6.98
N VAL A 225 11.11 -3.00 -6.24
CA VAL A 225 11.53 -3.51 -4.93
C VAL A 225 12.76 -4.41 -5.07
N PRO A 226 13.76 -4.30 -4.18
CA PRO A 226 14.83 -5.29 -4.06
C PRO A 226 14.27 -6.68 -3.74
N SER A 227 14.40 -7.62 -4.68
CA SER A 227 13.88 -8.97 -4.55
C SER A 227 14.69 -9.96 -5.38
N SER A 228 14.83 -11.18 -4.86
CA SER A 228 15.49 -12.27 -5.59
C SER A 228 14.54 -13.04 -6.52
N ALA A 229 13.22 -12.86 -6.35
CA ALA A 229 12.21 -13.70 -6.99
C ALA A 229 11.07 -12.93 -7.64
N GLN A 230 10.92 -11.63 -7.36
CA GLN A 230 9.70 -10.88 -7.69
C GLN A 230 10.03 -9.56 -8.39
N LEU A 231 9.36 -9.30 -9.51
CA LEU A 231 9.43 -8.02 -10.19
C LEU A 231 8.25 -7.15 -9.75
N ILE A 232 8.44 -6.38 -8.67
CA ILE A 232 7.37 -5.60 -8.03
C ILE A 232 7.63 -4.11 -8.21
N PRO A 233 6.78 -3.38 -8.96
CA PRO A 233 6.83 -1.93 -9.04
C PRO A 233 6.58 -1.30 -7.66
N GLU A 234 7.43 -0.36 -7.28
CA GLU A 234 7.23 0.43 -6.06
C GLU A 234 6.81 1.86 -6.41
N PHE A 235 5.95 2.42 -5.56
CA PHE A 235 5.53 3.80 -5.58
C PHE A 235 5.87 4.43 -4.23
N VAL A 236 5.98 5.75 -4.21
CA VAL A 236 6.09 6.55 -2.99
C VAL A 236 5.02 7.61 -3.02
N THR A 237 4.46 7.98 -1.87
CA THR A 237 3.62 9.17 -1.82
C THR A 237 4.44 10.39 -2.20
N ARG A 238 3.90 11.25 -3.06
CA ARG A 238 4.60 12.44 -3.56
C ARG A 238 5.08 13.29 -2.38
N ASP A 239 6.34 13.70 -2.44
CA ASP A 239 7.04 14.41 -1.35
C ASP A 239 7.10 13.65 -0.01
N PHE A 240 6.88 12.33 -0.01
CA PHE A 240 6.65 11.52 1.19
C PHE A 240 5.48 12.03 2.06
N ALA A 241 4.55 12.78 1.47
CA ALA A 241 3.44 13.38 2.18
C ALA A 241 2.47 12.33 2.72
N ASP A 242 1.81 12.69 3.81
CA ASP A 242 0.60 12.00 4.24
C ASP A 242 -0.50 12.20 3.18
N LEU A 243 -1.29 11.16 2.96
CA LEU A 243 -2.48 11.19 2.11
C LEU A 243 -3.73 11.19 3.00
N PRO A 244 -4.74 12.00 2.71
CA PRO A 244 -6.01 11.92 3.43
C PRO A 244 -6.60 10.51 3.36
N MET A 245 -7.02 9.95 4.50
CA MET A 245 -7.55 8.59 4.57
C MET A 245 -8.85 8.48 3.76
N PRO A 246 -8.91 7.65 2.70
CA PRO A 246 -10.13 7.46 1.92
C PRO A 246 -11.19 6.68 2.69
N ALA A 247 -12.46 6.88 2.35
CA ALA A 247 -13.54 6.05 2.89
C ALA A 247 -13.33 4.58 2.51
N ASN A 248 -13.71 3.67 3.41
CA ASN A 248 -13.60 2.22 3.23
C ASN A 248 -12.17 1.71 3.04
N ALA A 249 -11.14 2.50 3.41
CA ALA A 249 -9.80 1.96 3.60
C ALA A 249 -9.83 0.83 4.62
N ALA A 250 -8.98 -0.18 4.47
CA ALA A 250 -9.03 -1.40 5.25
C ALA A 250 -7.68 -1.71 5.89
N LEU A 251 -7.71 -2.09 7.16
CA LEU A 251 -6.59 -2.73 7.83
C LEU A 251 -6.75 -4.24 7.70
N LEU A 252 -5.70 -4.92 7.27
CA LEU A 252 -5.69 -6.33 6.91
C LEU A 252 -4.68 -7.10 7.76
N ALA A 253 -4.95 -8.38 7.94
CA ALA A 253 -3.99 -9.38 8.40
C ALA A 253 -3.87 -10.51 7.37
N TYR A 254 -2.67 -11.06 7.27
CA TYR A 254 -2.30 -12.21 6.45
C TYR A 254 -1.77 -13.30 7.37
N THR A 255 -2.39 -14.48 7.38
CA THR A 255 -1.96 -15.60 8.22
C THR A 255 -0.79 -16.36 7.58
N ALA A 256 -0.11 -17.22 8.34
CA ALA A 256 0.88 -18.16 7.80
C ALA A 256 0.30 -19.02 6.66
N GLU A 257 -0.98 -19.36 6.73
CA GLU A 257 -1.70 -20.06 5.68
C GLU A 257 -2.16 -19.14 4.53
N GLY A 258 -1.74 -17.89 4.44
CA GLY A 258 -2.05 -17.04 3.29
C GLY A 258 -3.48 -16.51 3.23
N ALA A 259 -4.26 -16.71 4.31
CA ALA A 259 -5.59 -16.13 4.42
C ALA A 259 -5.49 -14.61 4.66
N GLU A 260 -6.17 -13.81 3.84
CA GLU A 260 -6.36 -12.38 4.10
C GLU A 260 -7.63 -12.19 4.90
N VAL A 261 -7.50 -11.44 5.97
CA VAL A 261 -8.56 -11.15 6.92
C VAL A 261 -8.66 -9.63 7.05
N VAL A 262 -9.83 -9.07 6.76
CA VAL A 262 -10.10 -7.63 6.97
C VAL A 262 -10.34 -7.41 8.46
N LEU A 263 -9.41 -6.76 9.15
CA LEU A 263 -9.49 -6.45 10.57
C LEU A 263 -10.45 -5.30 10.86
N TYR A 264 -10.24 -4.19 10.15
CA TYR A 264 -11.02 -2.96 10.30
C TYR A 264 -11.31 -2.31 8.95
N SER A 265 -12.42 -1.58 8.86
CA SER A 265 -12.75 -0.69 7.76
C SER A 265 -12.93 0.75 8.26
N TYR A 266 -12.31 1.71 7.60
CA TYR A 266 -12.34 3.12 7.98
C TYR A 266 -13.68 3.75 7.61
N GLN A 267 -14.33 4.33 8.62
CA GLN A 267 -15.56 5.11 8.53
C GLN A 267 -15.20 6.60 8.53
N ALA A 268 -15.18 7.22 7.35
CA ALA A 268 -14.75 8.61 7.20
C ALA A 268 -15.63 9.58 8.01
N GLU A 269 -16.94 9.35 8.03
CA GLU A 269 -17.92 10.16 8.76
C GLU A 269 -17.65 10.15 10.26
N GLN A 270 -17.30 9.00 10.82
CA GLN A 270 -17.05 8.85 12.25
C GLN A 270 -15.60 9.15 12.63
N ARG A 271 -14.72 9.31 11.63
CA ARG A 271 -13.27 9.41 11.79
C ARG A 271 -12.73 8.29 12.68
N GLY A 272 -13.03 7.05 12.28
CA GLY A 272 -12.64 5.88 13.07
C GLY A 272 -12.70 4.58 12.29
N TRP A 273 -12.21 3.53 12.93
CA TRP A 273 -12.10 2.19 12.40
C TRP A 273 -13.20 1.30 12.98
N LEU A 274 -13.99 0.67 12.12
CA LEU A 274 -15.00 -0.32 12.50
C LEU A 274 -14.46 -1.74 12.29
N ARG A 275 -14.52 -2.57 13.33
CA ARG A 275 -14.02 -3.96 13.31
C ARG A 275 -14.87 -4.81 12.36
N MET A 276 -14.21 -5.54 11.47
CA MET A 276 -14.85 -6.42 10.49
C MET A 276 -14.67 -7.90 10.80
N VAL A 277 -13.74 -8.26 11.71
CA VAL A 277 -13.47 -9.65 12.08
C VAL A 277 -14.46 -10.22 13.10
N GLY A 278 -14.79 -11.50 12.94
CA GLY A 278 -15.48 -12.32 13.94
C GLY A 278 -14.56 -12.86 15.05
N PRO A 279 -15.13 -13.52 16.08
CA PRO A 279 -14.38 -14.06 17.23
C PRO A 279 -13.19 -14.94 16.86
N GLN A 280 -13.32 -15.76 15.82
CA GLN A 280 -12.28 -16.71 15.39
C GLN A 280 -10.97 -16.05 14.94
N TRP A 281 -11.01 -14.76 14.56
CA TRP A 281 -9.85 -14.02 14.07
C TRP A 281 -9.35 -12.95 15.05
N ARG A 282 -9.95 -12.81 16.23
CA ARG A 282 -9.54 -11.77 17.21
C ARG A 282 -8.09 -11.92 17.67
N HIS A 283 -7.60 -13.16 17.75
CA HIS A 283 -6.21 -13.45 18.10
C HIS A 283 -5.21 -12.75 17.17
N LEU A 284 -5.59 -12.39 15.93
CA LEU A 284 -4.73 -11.66 15.01
C LEU A 284 -4.39 -10.23 15.49
N LEU A 285 -5.14 -9.69 16.44
CA LEU A 285 -4.88 -8.37 17.03
C LEU A 285 -4.05 -8.44 18.32
N ALA A 286 -3.80 -9.64 18.87
CA ALA A 286 -3.14 -9.79 20.17
C ALA A 286 -1.71 -9.24 20.19
N ALA A 287 -1.01 -9.26 19.06
CA ALA A 287 0.35 -8.73 18.94
C ALA A 287 0.40 -7.21 18.70
N VAL A 288 -0.75 -6.53 18.59
CA VAL A 288 -0.83 -5.12 18.20
C VAL A 288 -0.74 -4.22 19.44
N PRO A 289 0.33 -3.40 19.60
CA PRO A 289 0.54 -2.65 20.81
C PRO A 289 -0.60 -1.68 21.13
N GLY A 290 -1.19 -1.83 22.33
CA GLY A 290 -2.23 -0.95 22.86
C GLY A 290 -3.55 -0.95 22.07
N LEU A 291 -3.85 -2.06 21.40
CA LEU A 291 -5.15 -2.33 20.78
C LEU A 291 -5.76 -3.57 21.43
N SER A 292 -6.99 -3.44 21.94
CA SER A 292 -7.70 -4.61 22.48
C SER A 292 -8.30 -5.45 21.34
N PRO A 293 -8.13 -6.79 21.34
CA PRO A 293 -8.77 -7.68 20.36
C PRO A 293 -10.30 -7.60 20.30
N ASP A 294 -10.94 -7.16 21.39
CA ASP A 294 -12.39 -7.02 21.49
C ASP A 294 -12.89 -5.62 21.11
N GLN A 295 -11.99 -4.69 20.79
CA GLN A 295 -12.37 -3.31 20.50
C GLN A 295 -13.08 -3.21 19.13
N GLU A 296 -14.39 -2.97 19.17
CA GLU A 296 -15.23 -2.94 17.96
C GLU A 296 -15.08 -1.66 17.15
N TYR A 297 -14.87 -0.54 17.83
CA TYR A 297 -14.69 0.77 17.22
C TYR A 297 -13.45 1.46 17.78
N VAL A 298 -12.63 2.01 16.90
CA VAL A 298 -11.43 2.77 17.28
C VAL A 298 -11.47 4.17 16.66
N PRO A 299 -11.74 5.23 17.44
CA PRO A 299 -11.67 6.59 16.92
C PRO A 299 -10.22 6.97 16.62
N THR A 300 -9.99 7.69 15.52
CA THR A 300 -8.63 8.20 15.18
C THR A 300 -8.23 9.45 15.97
N GLY A 301 -9.04 9.84 16.97
CA GLY A 301 -8.83 11.04 17.81
C GLY A 301 -9.12 12.37 17.11
N GLU A 302 -8.98 13.47 17.86
CA GLU A 302 -9.12 14.86 17.38
C GLU A 302 -7.78 15.49 16.96
N VAL A 303 -6.72 14.68 16.85
CA VAL A 303 -5.39 15.20 16.53
C VAL A 303 -5.43 15.91 15.17
N PRO A 304 -4.95 17.16 15.07
CA PRO A 304 -4.89 17.88 13.80
C PRO A 304 -4.15 17.05 12.76
N ARG A 305 -4.80 16.84 11.61
CA ARG A 305 -4.20 16.09 10.49
C ARG A 305 -3.22 16.99 9.75
N SER A 306 -2.07 16.43 9.41
CA SER A 306 -1.04 17.00 8.54
C SER A 306 -1.57 17.33 7.13
N THR A 307 -2.60 16.62 6.69
CA THR A 307 -3.27 16.83 5.40
C THR A 307 -4.78 16.65 5.51
N GLN A 308 -5.53 17.34 4.65
CA GLN A 308 -6.99 17.24 4.57
C GLN A 308 -7.42 17.30 3.10
N LEU A 309 -8.55 16.65 2.79
CA LEU A 309 -9.28 16.94 1.55
C LEU A 309 -10.25 18.08 1.84
N VAL A 310 -10.16 19.13 1.05
CA VAL A 310 -11.09 20.26 1.06
C VAL A 310 -11.84 20.25 -0.26
N GLY A 311 -13.16 20.42 -0.20
CA GLY A 311 -14.01 20.46 -1.38
C GLY A 311 -14.91 21.69 -1.37
N ARG A 312 -15.30 22.12 -2.57
CA ARG A 312 -16.29 23.19 -2.73
C ARG A 312 -17.64 22.62 -3.11
N TYR A 313 -18.69 23.13 -2.50
CA TYR A 313 -20.07 22.78 -2.84
C TYR A 313 -20.96 24.01 -2.63
N ALA A 314 -21.76 24.37 -3.63
CA ALA A 314 -22.72 25.49 -3.54
C ALA A 314 -22.10 26.82 -3.05
N GLY A 315 -20.85 27.11 -3.45
CA GLY A 315 -20.12 28.32 -3.07
C GLY A 315 -19.44 28.27 -1.69
N GLY A 316 -19.64 27.21 -0.89
CA GLY A 316 -18.97 26.99 0.39
C GLY A 316 -17.76 26.05 0.27
N GLU A 317 -16.81 26.18 1.18
CA GLU A 317 -15.72 25.21 1.39
C GLU A 317 -16.08 24.27 2.55
N TYR A 318 -15.85 22.98 2.34
CA TYR A 318 -16.13 21.92 3.30
C TYR A 318 -14.98 20.90 3.32
N GLU A 319 -14.82 20.16 4.42
CA GLU A 319 -14.00 18.96 4.38
C GLU A 319 -14.65 17.94 3.44
N ALA A 320 -13.83 17.29 2.61
CA ALA A 320 -14.26 16.31 1.62
C ALA A 320 -13.75 14.91 1.97
N VAL A 321 -14.39 13.91 1.37
CA VAL A 321 -14.05 12.50 1.49
C VAL A 321 -13.90 11.92 0.09
N ALA A 322 -12.79 11.20 -0.13
CA ALA A 322 -12.65 10.32 -1.29
C ALA A 322 -13.39 9.00 -1.02
N ASP A 323 -14.52 8.76 -1.69
CA ASP A 323 -15.35 7.56 -1.56
C ASP A 323 -15.34 6.77 -2.87
N LEU A 324 -14.13 6.36 -3.27
CA LEU A 324 -13.89 5.79 -4.59
C LEU A 324 -14.41 4.35 -4.70
N PRO A 325 -14.93 3.94 -5.88
CA PRO A 325 -14.95 4.68 -7.15
C PRO A 325 -16.06 5.74 -7.28
N GLY A 326 -16.88 5.97 -6.25
CA GLY A 326 -18.01 6.91 -6.27
C GLY A 326 -17.67 8.41 -6.24
N GLY A 327 -16.40 8.78 -6.41
CA GLY A 327 -15.94 10.16 -6.48
C GLY A 327 -15.65 10.81 -5.13
N PHE A 328 -15.81 12.14 -5.09
CA PHE A 328 -15.56 12.98 -3.92
C PHE A 328 -16.86 13.62 -3.45
N ARG A 329 -17.01 13.72 -2.14
CA ARG A 329 -18.22 14.28 -1.51
C ARG A 329 -17.89 15.04 -0.24
N VAL A 330 -18.81 15.91 0.17
CA VAL A 330 -18.73 16.58 1.46
C VAL A 330 -18.71 15.54 2.58
N LEU A 331 -17.86 15.75 3.58
CA LEU A 331 -17.88 15.01 4.83
C LEU A 331 -19.18 15.37 5.58
N ALA A 332 -20.12 14.44 5.62
CA ALA A 332 -21.40 14.65 6.27
C ALA A 332 -21.82 13.42 7.08
N MET A 333 -22.33 13.66 8.29
CA MET A 333 -22.76 12.60 9.23
C MET A 333 -23.96 11.81 8.72
N THR A 334 -24.86 12.46 7.98
CA THR A 334 -26.07 11.82 7.45
C THR A 334 -25.91 11.52 5.96
N ARG A 335 -26.51 10.41 5.52
CA ARG A 335 -26.49 10.01 4.11
C ARG A 335 -27.15 11.05 3.19
N ALA A 336 -28.18 11.75 3.66
CA ALA A 336 -28.90 12.76 2.89
C ALA A 336 -28.05 14.01 2.60
N ALA A 337 -27.01 14.28 3.38
CA ALA A 337 -26.12 15.42 3.21
C ALA A 337 -24.81 15.08 2.46
N ARG A 338 -24.71 13.87 1.89
CA ARG A 338 -23.54 13.42 1.11
C ARG A 338 -23.59 13.96 -0.32
N TYR A 339 -23.40 15.26 -0.46
CA TYR A 339 -23.38 15.91 -1.76
C TYR A 339 -22.02 15.72 -2.44
N PRO A 340 -21.98 15.43 -3.76
CA PRO A 340 -20.74 15.49 -4.51
C PRO A 340 -20.17 16.91 -4.47
N VAL A 341 -18.86 17.04 -4.46
CA VAL A 341 -18.18 18.35 -4.50
C VAL A 341 -17.93 18.79 -5.94
N ASP A 342 -17.99 20.09 -6.18
CA ASP A 342 -17.74 20.72 -7.49
C ASP A 342 -16.25 20.89 -7.78
N GLN A 343 -15.44 20.97 -6.72
CA GLN A 343 -13.97 21.03 -6.75
C GLN A 343 -13.44 20.29 -5.53
N VAL A 344 -12.26 19.70 -5.64
CA VAL A 344 -11.56 19.08 -4.51
C VAL A 344 -10.06 19.36 -4.60
N ALA A 345 -9.44 19.58 -3.45
CA ALA A 345 -8.00 19.74 -3.32
C ALA A 345 -7.48 19.04 -2.06
N ARG A 346 -6.22 18.62 -2.10
CA ARG A 346 -5.47 18.18 -0.93
C ARG A 346 -4.72 19.36 -0.34
N ARG A 347 -5.07 19.73 0.89
CA ARG A 347 -4.42 20.79 1.66
C ARG A 347 -3.22 20.24 2.43
N LEU A 348 -2.08 20.91 2.33
CA LEU A 348 -0.80 20.56 2.99
C LEU A 348 -0.11 21.83 3.50
N ARG A 349 0.77 21.71 4.48
CA ARG A 349 1.64 22.81 4.97
C ARG A 349 3.11 22.49 4.69
N TYR A 350 3.75 23.36 3.92
CA TYR A 350 5.17 23.27 3.56
C TYR A 350 5.96 24.32 4.32
N VAL A 351 7.19 23.97 4.68
CA VAL A 351 8.18 24.88 5.28
C VAL A 351 9.58 24.57 4.76
N ARG A 352 10.53 25.45 5.04
CA ARG A 352 11.97 25.19 4.97
C ARG A 352 12.58 25.31 6.36
N TRP A 353 13.43 24.37 6.73
CA TRP A 353 14.22 24.45 7.96
C TRP A 353 15.67 24.14 7.64
N ARG A 354 16.59 25.05 8.01
CA ARG A 354 18.02 24.97 7.66
C ARG A 354 18.26 24.76 6.17
N GLY A 355 17.45 25.40 5.32
CA GLY A 355 17.53 25.27 3.87
C GLY A 355 16.96 23.96 3.30
N VAL A 356 16.43 23.05 4.14
CA VAL A 356 15.85 21.78 3.69
C VAL A 356 14.33 21.91 3.55
N PRO A 357 13.74 21.50 2.40
CA PRO A 357 12.30 21.56 2.20
C PRO A 357 11.57 20.43 2.94
N CYS A 358 10.59 20.81 3.76
CA CYS A 358 9.88 19.91 4.66
C CYS A 358 8.35 20.05 4.54
N LEU A 359 7.64 19.02 4.99
CA LEU A 359 6.21 19.03 5.28
C LEU A 359 6.00 19.14 6.78
N VAL A 360 5.03 19.95 7.21
CA VAL A 360 4.62 20.02 8.61
C VAL A 360 3.60 18.92 8.87
N LEU A 361 3.93 18.00 9.79
CA LEU A 361 3.06 16.91 10.19
C LEU A 361 2.16 17.27 11.36
N ARG A 362 2.73 18.01 12.32
CA ARG A 362 2.05 18.40 13.56
C ARG A 362 2.72 19.62 14.15
N GLU A 363 1.94 20.42 14.87
CA GLU A 363 2.41 21.50 15.72
C GLU A 363 2.04 21.22 17.18
N GLU A 364 2.97 21.39 18.10
CA GLU A 364 2.78 21.16 19.52
C GLU A 364 3.72 22.07 20.34
N GLY A 365 3.16 22.96 21.15
CA GLY A 365 3.93 23.78 22.09
C GLY A 365 5.02 24.66 21.44
N GLY A 366 4.77 25.20 20.23
CA GLY A 366 5.76 25.98 19.48
C GLY A 366 6.81 25.15 18.73
N TRP A 367 6.64 23.82 18.69
CA TRP A 367 7.47 22.91 17.90
C TRP A 367 6.68 22.33 16.73
N LEU A 368 7.35 22.19 15.60
CA LEU A 368 6.83 21.56 14.39
C LEU A 368 7.49 20.19 14.21
N ARG A 369 6.69 19.13 14.08
CA ARG A 369 7.17 17.85 13.56
C ARG A 369 7.23 17.96 12.05
N LEU A 370 8.42 17.83 11.50
CA LEU A 370 8.69 18.00 10.08
C LEU A 370 9.05 16.65 9.44
N ARG A 371 8.64 16.46 8.18
CA ARG A 371 9.11 15.37 7.31
C ARG A 371 9.88 15.93 6.13
N LEU A 372 11.04 15.35 5.83
CA LEU A 372 11.84 15.75 4.67
C LEU A 372 11.15 15.34 3.37
N ARG A 373 11.02 16.27 2.41
CA ARG A 373 10.40 15.97 1.11
C ARG A 373 11.33 15.23 0.15
N ARG A 374 12.62 15.52 0.28
CA ARG A 374 13.71 14.99 -0.55
C ARG A 374 14.85 14.58 0.37
N PRO A 375 14.75 13.41 1.02
CA PRO A 375 15.78 12.96 1.93
C PRO A 375 17.07 12.61 1.17
N ASP A 376 18.18 13.13 1.66
CA ASP A 376 19.54 12.85 1.22
C ASP A 376 20.50 12.95 2.42
N PRO A 377 21.76 12.49 2.30
CA PRO A 377 22.70 12.49 3.42
C PRO A 377 22.96 13.88 4.03
N ASP A 378 22.93 14.93 3.21
CA ASP A 378 23.21 16.29 3.67
C ASP A 378 22.01 16.86 4.40
N ALA A 379 20.81 16.69 3.85
CA ALA A 379 19.55 17.06 4.46
C ALA A 379 19.34 16.37 5.82
N VAL A 380 19.65 15.07 5.91
CA VAL A 380 19.58 14.29 7.16
C VAL A 380 20.58 14.82 8.19
N ARG A 381 21.82 15.09 7.78
CA ARG A 381 22.87 15.63 8.66
C ARG A 381 22.55 17.04 9.17
N ASP A 382 22.08 17.91 8.29
CA ASP A 382 21.85 19.32 8.60
C ASP A 382 20.63 19.52 9.52
N THR A 383 19.61 18.65 9.39
CA THR A 383 18.38 18.70 10.18
C THR A 383 18.37 17.75 11.38
N GLY A 384 19.29 16.78 11.44
CA GLY A 384 19.28 15.71 12.42
C GLY A 384 18.07 14.78 12.31
N ALA A 385 17.44 14.70 11.13
CA ALA A 385 16.24 13.90 10.93
C ALA A 385 16.51 12.39 11.11
N GLN A 386 15.57 11.70 11.74
CA GLN A 386 15.65 10.27 12.01
C GLN A 386 14.82 9.50 10.97
N CYS A 387 15.37 8.37 10.51
CA CYS A 387 14.63 7.46 9.65
C CYS A 387 13.56 6.74 10.48
N HIS A 388 12.28 6.99 10.17
CA HIS A 388 11.14 6.36 10.83
C HIS A 388 10.65 5.11 10.10
N GLU A 389 10.79 5.10 8.77
CA GLU A 389 10.62 3.94 7.89
C GLU A 389 11.39 4.21 6.59
N ARG A 390 11.47 3.21 5.71
CA ARG A 390 12.16 3.28 4.42
C ARG A 390 11.81 4.58 3.68
N GLY A 391 12.80 5.44 3.52
CA GLY A 391 12.69 6.73 2.83
C GLY A 391 11.99 7.85 3.60
N VAL A 392 11.45 7.62 4.80
CA VAL A 392 10.74 8.64 5.59
C VAL A 392 11.63 9.12 6.73
N TYR A 393 11.97 10.40 6.67
CA TYR A 393 12.85 11.06 7.64
C TYR A 393 12.11 12.20 8.29
N GLU A 394 12.06 12.19 9.62
CA GLU A 394 11.33 13.20 10.39
C GLU A 394 12.18 13.78 11.51
N THR A 395 11.85 15.00 11.91
CA THR A 395 12.57 15.76 12.93
C THR A 395 11.62 16.73 13.63
N TRP A 396 12.02 17.25 14.78
CA TRP A 396 11.32 18.33 15.45
C TRP A 396 12.12 19.62 15.31
N ALA A 397 11.47 20.69 14.91
CA ALA A 397 12.05 22.01 14.72
C ALA A 397 11.25 23.07 15.49
N PRO A 398 11.90 24.10 16.08
CA PRO A 398 11.18 25.24 16.63
C PRO A 398 10.43 25.99 15.52
N ALA A 399 9.15 26.32 15.75
CA ALA A 399 8.33 27.03 14.76
C ALA A 399 8.91 28.41 14.38
N ALA A 400 9.65 29.05 15.28
CA ALA A 400 10.30 30.34 15.00
C ALA A 400 11.52 30.23 14.06
N GLU A 401 12.07 29.04 13.84
CA GLU A 401 13.25 28.83 12.99
C GLU A 401 12.90 28.41 11.55
N VAL A 402 11.63 28.09 11.28
CA VAL A 402 11.21 27.71 9.93
C VAL A 402 10.96 28.94 9.06
N THR A 403 11.15 28.76 7.76
CA THR A 403 10.97 29.78 6.72
C THR A 403 10.03 29.24 5.65
N ASP A 404 9.53 30.11 4.77
CA ASP A 404 8.62 29.74 3.68
C ASP A 404 7.42 28.88 4.13
N ASP A 405 6.84 29.24 5.28
CA ASP A 405 5.68 28.56 5.85
C ASP A 405 4.42 28.89 5.06
N GLN A 406 3.92 27.90 4.32
CA GLN A 406 2.82 28.06 3.40
C GLN A 406 1.86 26.88 3.47
N VAL A 407 0.56 27.20 3.47
CA VAL A 407 -0.51 26.23 3.26
C VAL A 407 -0.86 26.21 1.77
N VAL A 408 -0.83 25.04 1.15
CA VAL A 408 -1.03 24.85 -0.28
C VAL A 408 -2.17 23.86 -0.53
N ASP A 409 -3.06 24.24 -1.44
CA ASP A 409 -4.13 23.38 -1.95
C ASP A 409 -3.73 22.80 -3.31
N LEU A 410 -3.56 21.48 -3.36
CA LEU A 410 -3.24 20.74 -4.58
C LEU A 410 -4.55 20.21 -5.19
N PRO A 411 -5.05 20.79 -6.29
CA PRO A 411 -6.34 20.41 -6.86
C PRO A 411 -6.28 19.02 -7.49
N TYR A 412 -7.39 18.26 -7.37
CA TYR A 412 -7.61 17.05 -8.15
C TYR A 412 -8.57 17.33 -9.30
N ALA A 413 -8.30 16.73 -10.46
CA ALA A 413 -9.16 16.86 -11.64
C ALA A 413 -10.38 15.95 -11.51
N LEU A 414 -11.59 16.48 -11.29
CA LEU A 414 -12.79 15.66 -11.04
C LEU A 414 -13.24 14.81 -12.24
#